data_AF-A0A420EZQ6-F1
#
_entry.id   AF-A0A420EZQ6-F1
#
_cell.length_a   1.000
_cell.length_b   1.000
_cell.length_c   1.000
_cell.angle_alpha   90.00
_cell.angle_beta   90.00
_cell.angle_gamma   90.00
#
_symmetry.space_group_name_H-M   'P 1'
#
loop_
_entity.id
_entity.type
_entity.pdbx_description
1 polymer ?
#
loop_
_entity_poly.entity_id
_entity_poly.type
_entity_poly.pdbx_seq_one_letter_code
_entity_poly.pdbx_strand_id
1 'polypeptide(L)'
;MADGATTAARQRRVLAAATEFGAAIGATRVTVESPDGAVVVTVGPGNAVVDLTLTRRIRQHDGRSLAALIVSTVRTAVDRATQELAARARELAPDRPDLPGLLTGALPAPPAPHSGDTTGAAAGPTGTGAAGTGGGAAGVPGDELAAGARRLSAEADRQLDAYAAAWEELEVLTATAHSPDGGVTAVVRAGGALERVELHDSLLRGEPAGLAALVLATVHRATAEASRRMAERVQEAVGPRLDVMALVTPHLPAEGADEEGRA
;
A
#
# COMPACT_ATOMS: atom_id res chain seq x y z
N MET A 1 -17.07 -25.66 -25.81
CA MET A 1 -16.03 -24.77 -26.37
C MET A 1 -16.35 -23.27 -26.29
N ALA A 2 -17.59 -22.84 -26.04
CA ALA A 2 -17.93 -21.41 -25.94
C ALA A 2 -17.44 -20.71 -24.64
N ASP A 3 -17.26 -21.45 -23.55
CA ASP A 3 -16.95 -20.90 -22.22
C ASP A 3 -15.48 -20.40 -22.06
N GLY A 4 -14.56 -20.99 -22.83
CA GLY A 4 -13.15 -20.58 -22.82
C GLY A 4 -12.89 -19.22 -23.48
N ALA A 5 -13.66 -18.87 -24.52
CA ALA A 5 -13.52 -17.60 -25.22
C ALA A 5 -13.95 -16.41 -24.35
N THR A 6 -15.02 -16.58 -23.55
CA THR A 6 -15.54 -15.55 -22.63
C THR A 6 -14.58 -15.30 -21.47
N THR A 7 -13.99 -16.36 -20.92
CA THR A 7 -13.00 -16.27 -19.83
C THR A 7 -11.74 -15.52 -20.30
N ALA A 8 -11.19 -15.87 -21.47
CA ALA A 8 -9.99 -15.20 -22.01
C ALA A 8 -10.22 -13.73 -22.37
N ALA A 9 -11.45 -13.36 -22.80
CA ALA A 9 -11.81 -11.96 -23.04
C ALA A 9 -11.93 -11.16 -21.74
N ARG A 10 -12.53 -11.75 -20.69
CA ARG A 10 -12.62 -11.13 -19.36
C ARG A 10 -11.24 -10.93 -18.75
N GLN A 11 -10.37 -11.94 -18.79
CA GLN A 11 -9.02 -11.86 -18.24
C GLN A 11 -8.16 -10.81 -18.94
N ARG A 12 -8.23 -10.70 -20.28
CA ARG A 12 -7.54 -9.63 -21.02
C ARG A 12 -8.03 -8.23 -20.65
N ARG A 13 -9.34 -8.05 -20.46
CA ARG A 13 -9.89 -6.75 -19.99
C ARG A 13 -9.38 -6.39 -18.60
N VAL A 14 -9.33 -7.36 -17.68
CA VAL A 14 -8.80 -7.15 -16.33
C VAL A 14 -7.32 -6.77 -16.37
N LEU A 15 -6.51 -7.47 -17.16
CA LEU A 15 -5.08 -7.15 -17.30
C LEU A 15 -4.86 -5.78 -17.93
N ALA A 16 -5.58 -5.45 -19.00
CA ALA A 16 -5.50 -4.14 -19.63
C ALA A 16 -5.88 -3.01 -18.66
N ALA A 17 -6.98 -3.18 -17.91
CA ALA A 17 -7.41 -2.22 -16.90
C ALA A 17 -6.38 -2.08 -15.76
N ALA A 18 -5.75 -3.19 -15.33
CA ALA A 18 -4.70 -3.14 -14.31
C ALA A 18 -3.44 -2.41 -14.81
N THR A 19 -3.01 -2.65 -16.06
CA THR A 19 -1.88 -1.94 -16.65
C THR A 19 -2.16 -0.44 -16.83
N GLU A 20 -3.36 -0.09 -17.31
CA GLU A 20 -3.80 1.29 -17.46
C GLU A 20 -3.85 2.00 -16.11
N PHE A 21 -4.39 1.33 -15.08
CA PHE A 21 -4.43 1.84 -13.72
C PHE A 21 -3.01 2.05 -13.13
N GLY A 22 -2.10 1.09 -13.33
CA GLY A 22 -0.71 1.22 -12.90
C GLY A 22 0.01 2.39 -13.58
N ALA A 23 -0.19 2.58 -14.88
CA ALA A 23 0.35 3.72 -15.62
C ALA A 23 -0.25 5.05 -15.12
N ALA A 24 -1.57 5.08 -14.84
CA ALA A 24 -2.25 6.24 -14.30
C ALA A 24 -1.73 6.63 -12.90
N ILE A 25 -1.47 5.65 -12.02
CA ILE A 25 -0.81 5.87 -10.73
C ILE A 25 0.59 6.43 -10.96
N GLY A 26 1.40 5.78 -11.81
CA GLY A 26 2.78 6.18 -12.09
C GLY A 26 2.94 7.60 -12.62
N ALA A 27 1.94 8.08 -13.36
CA ALA A 27 1.90 9.43 -13.93
C ALA A 27 1.32 10.48 -12.97
N THR A 28 0.69 10.08 -11.86
CA THR A 28 0.04 11.02 -10.93
C THR A 28 1.10 11.82 -10.19
N ARG A 29 1.04 13.14 -10.37
CA ARG A 29 1.90 14.11 -9.68
C ARG A 29 1.02 15.26 -9.22
N VAL A 30 1.15 15.60 -7.94
CA VAL A 30 0.43 16.73 -7.35
C VAL A 30 1.43 17.74 -6.86
N THR A 31 1.32 18.98 -7.35
CA THR A 31 2.14 20.11 -6.93
C THR A 31 1.32 21.02 -6.01
N VAL A 32 1.88 21.36 -4.86
CA VAL A 32 1.30 22.27 -3.89
C VAL A 32 2.32 23.34 -3.52
N GLU A 33 1.85 24.57 -3.43
CA GLU A 33 2.62 25.73 -2.97
C GLU A 33 2.19 26.09 -1.54
N SER A 34 3.15 26.50 -0.71
CA SER A 34 2.90 26.98 0.64
C SER A 34 2.14 28.31 0.63
N PRO A 35 1.39 28.67 1.68
CA PRO A 35 0.58 29.90 1.71
C PRO A 35 1.37 31.20 1.45
N ASP A 36 2.66 31.20 1.76
CA ASP A 36 3.57 32.32 1.58
C ASP A 36 4.42 32.22 0.30
N GLY A 37 4.27 31.17 -0.50
CA GLY A 37 5.06 30.89 -1.70
C GLY A 37 6.56 30.67 -1.44
N ALA A 38 6.95 30.33 -0.20
CA ALA A 38 8.34 29.99 0.11
C ALA A 38 8.72 28.58 -0.35
N VAL A 39 7.75 27.67 -0.38
CA VAL A 39 7.95 26.24 -0.65
C VAL A 39 6.98 25.78 -1.72
N VAL A 40 7.48 25.11 -2.75
CA VAL A 40 6.66 24.38 -3.72
C VAL A 40 7.11 22.92 -3.68
N VAL A 41 6.16 22.01 -3.48
CA VAL A 41 6.42 20.58 -3.37
C VAL A 41 5.63 19.85 -4.42
N THR A 42 6.26 18.90 -5.10
CA THR A 42 5.57 17.92 -5.94
C THR A 42 5.69 16.54 -5.31
N VAL A 43 4.54 15.90 -5.08
CA VAL A 43 4.43 14.52 -4.61
C VAL A 43 4.02 13.61 -5.76
N GLY A 44 4.72 12.48 -5.89
CA GLY A 44 4.45 11.43 -6.86
C GLY A 44 3.68 10.25 -6.26
N PRO A 45 3.60 9.12 -6.98
CA PRO A 45 2.97 7.90 -6.47
C PRO A 45 3.69 7.38 -5.22
N GLY A 46 2.93 6.76 -4.31
CA GLY A 46 3.47 6.23 -3.06
C GLY A 46 3.93 7.32 -2.09
N ASN A 47 3.34 8.51 -2.16
CA ASN A 47 3.63 9.66 -1.27
C ASN A 47 5.08 10.18 -1.34
N ALA A 48 5.85 9.78 -2.35
CA ALA A 48 7.23 10.19 -2.51
C ALA A 48 7.33 11.66 -2.94
N VAL A 49 8.16 12.44 -2.25
CA VAL A 49 8.49 13.81 -2.70
C VAL A 49 9.40 13.70 -3.92
N VAL A 50 8.91 14.07 -5.10
CA VAL A 50 9.65 13.98 -6.37
C VAL A 50 10.37 15.26 -6.72
N ASP A 51 9.84 16.40 -6.25
CA ASP A 51 10.43 17.71 -6.44
C ASP A 51 10.13 18.60 -5.24
N LEU A 52 11.08 19.46 -4.91
CA LEU A 52 10.98 20.46 -3.86
C LEU A 52 11.74 21.70 -4.32
N THR A 53 11.03 22.80 -4.43
CA THR A 53 11.59 24.11 -4.79
C THR A 53 11.42 25.07 -3.63
N LEU A 54 12.50 25.74 -3.27
CA LEU A 54 12.51 26.81 -2.27
C LEU A 54 12.74 28.16 -2.96
N THR A 55 11.92 29.16 -2.64
CA THR A 55 12.06 30.50 -3.19
C THR A 55 12.90 31.40 -2.28
N ARG A 56 13.23 32.62 -2.71
CA ARG A 56 13.95 33.59 -1.85
C ARG A 56 13.17 33.98 -0.59
N ARG A 57 11.86 33.70 -0.52
CA ARG A 57 11.03 33.99 0.65
C ARG A 57 11.40 33.15 1.87
N ILE A 58 12.15 32.06 1.71
CA ILE A 58 12.67 31.28 2.84
C ILE A 58 13.49 32.11 3.84
N ARG A 59 14.05 33.24 3.41
CA ARG A 59 14.82 34.15 4.28
C ARG A 59 13.96 34.87 5.34
N GLN A 60 12.63 34.78 5.21
CA GLN A 60 11.69 35.31 6.19
C GLN A 60 11.45 34.33 7.35
N HIS A 61 11.96 33.10 7.23
CA HIS A 61 11.80 32.03 8.21
C HIS A 61 13.13 31.70 8.86
N ASP A 62 13.07 31.24 10.12
CA ASP A 62 14.15 30.46 10.73
C ASP A 62 14.07 28.99 10.31
N GLY A 63 15.08 28.20 10.64
CA GLY A 63 15.20 26.80 10.19
C GLY A 63 14.05 25.93 10.70
N ARG A 64 13.58 26.18 11.91
CA ARG A 64 12.44 25.44 12.50
C ARG A 64 11.13 25.80 11.82
N SER A 65 10.89 27.09 11.58
CA SER A 65 9.71 27.60 10.90
C SER A 65 9.65 27.12 9.44
N LEU A 66 10.77 27.15 8.74
CA LEU A 66 10.86 26.61 7.37
C LEU A 66 10.65 25.09 7.34
N ALA A 67 11.23 24.35 8.28
CA ALA A 67 11.06 22.91 8.34
C ALA A 67 9.60 22.52 8.59
N ALA A 68 8.92 23.22 9.50
CA ALA A 68 7.50 23.04 9.75
C ALA A 68 6.66 23.36 8.51
N LEU A 69 7.02 24.41 7.76
CA LEU A 69 6.37 24.80 6.51
C LEU A 69 6.55 23.75 5.40
N ILE A 70 7.74 23.17 5.28
CA ILE A 70 8.00 22.08 4.33
C ILE A 70 7.12 20.88 4.67
N VAL A 71 7.11 20.43 5.93
CA VAL A 71 6.32 19.27 6.36
C VAL A 71 4.82 19.50 6.15
N SER A 72 4.29 20.68 6.49
CA SER A 72 2.87 20.98 6.30
C SER A 72 2.47 21.03 4.81
N THR A 73 3.36 21.56 3.96
CA THR A 73 3.15 21.61 2.51
C THR A 73 3.19 20.22 1.89
N VAL A 74 4.14 19.36 2.30
CA VAL A 74 4.21 17.95 1.87
C VAL A 74 2.96 17.18 2.29
N ARG A 75 2.51 17.32 3.54
CA ARG A 75 1.26 16.67 4.00
C ARG A 75 0.05 17.09 3.18
N THR A 76 -0.07 18.39 2.91
CA THR A 76 -1.15 18.92 2.06
C THR A 76 -1.08 18.32 0.64
N ALA A 77 0.12 18.17 0.08
CA ALA A 77 0.32 17.55 -1.22
C ALA A 77 -0.04 16.05 -1.23
N VAL A 78 0.32 15.32 -0.17
CA VAL A 78 -0.03 13.90 0.02
C VAL A 78 -1.55 13.72 0.15
N ASP A 79 -2.21 14.54 0.98
CA ASP A 79 -3.67 14.48 1.16
C ASP A 79 -4.39 14.71 -0.17
N ARG A 80 -3.92 15.70 -0.94
CA ARG A 80 -4.47 16.00 -2.27
C ARG A 80 -4.20 14.89 -3.29
N ALA A 81 -2.99 14.33 -3.32
CA ALA A 81 -2.65 13.20 -4.17
C ALA A 81 -3.53 11.97 -3.86
N THR A 82 -3.78 11.73 -2.57
CA THR A 82 -4.65 10.65 -2.10
C THR A 82 -6.10 10.87 -2.52
N GLN A 83 -6.61 12.09 -2.40
CA GLN A 83 -7.96 12.45 -2.87
C GLN A 83 -8.12 12.32 -4.39
N GLU A 84 -7.14 12.78 -5.17
CA GLU A 84 -7.14 12.65 -6.63
C GLU A 84 -7.06 11.19 -7.07
N LEU A 85 -6.22 10.38 -6.42
CA LEU A 85 -6.13 8.94 -6.67
C LEU A 85 -7.45 8.24 -6.33
N ALA A 86 -8.06 8.55 -5.19
CA ALA A 86 -9.35 8.00 -4.80
C ALA A 86 -10.48 8.40 -5.77
N ALA A 87 -10.42 9.62 -6.33
CA ALA A 87 -11.35 10.05 -7.37
C ALA A 87 -11.19 9.24 -8.66
N ARG A 88 -9.96 9.09 -9.15
CA ARG A 88 -9.66 8.29 -10.35
C ARG A 88 -10.01 6.82 -10.18
N ALA A 89 -9.75 6.24 -9.00
CA ALA A 89 -10.11 4.86 -8.70
C ALA A 89 -11.63 4.63 -8.80
N ARG A 90 -12.43 5.59 -8.32
CA ARG A 90 -13.90 5.54 -8.45
C ARG A 90 -14.37 5.62 -9.91
N GLU A 91 -13.68 6.37 -10.76
CA GLU A 91 -14.00 6.49 -12.19
C GLU A 91 -13.67 5.20 -12.96
N LEU A 92 -12.54 4.56 -12.66
CA LEU A 92 -12.08 3.37 -13.37
C LEU A 92 -12.76 2.07 -12.90
N ALA A 93 -13.20 2.01 -11.65
CA ALA A 93 -13.81 0.81 -11.07
C ALA A 93 -15.11 1.14 -10.30
N PRO A 94 -16.18 1.60 -11.00
CA PRO A 94 -17.46 1.92 -10.35
C PRO A 94 -18.10 0.71 -9.64
N ASP A 95 -17.78 -0.51 -10.11
CA ASP A 95 -18.27 -1.77 -9.54
C ASP A 95 -17.46 -2.23 -8.30
N ARG A 96 -16.40 -1.52 -7.91
CA ARG A 96 -15.53 -1.84 -6.76
C ARG A 96 -15.37 -0.66 -5.81
N PRO A 97 -16.40 -0.38 -4.97
CA PRO A 97 -16.38 0.73 -4.03
C PRO A 97 -15.34 0.58 -2.90
N ASP A 98 -14.77 -0.62 -2.72
CA ASP A 98 -13.73 -0.98 -1.74
C ASP A 98 -12.31 -0.59 -2.18
N LEU A 99 -12.05 -0.54 -3.48
CA LEU A 99 -10.75 -0.25 -4.07
C LEU A 99 -10.16 1.12 -3.64
N PRO A 100 -10.93 2.22 -3.59
CA PRO A 100 -10.45 3.50 -3.08
C PRO A 100 -9.96 3.41 -1.64
N GLY A 101 -10.65 2.65 -0.78
CA GLY A 101 -10.25 2.45 0.62
C GLY A 101 -8.90 1.76 0.72
N LEU A 102 -8.70 0.68 -0.06
CA LEU A 102 -7.44 -0.06 -0.11
C LEU A 102 -6.26 0.82 -0.54
N LEU A 103 -6.47 1.73 -1.48
CA LEU A 103 -5.42 2.65 -1.97
C LEU A 103 -5.06 3.74 -0.96
N THR A 104 -6.00 4.12 -0.10
CA THR A 104 -5.76 5.08 1.00
C THR A 104 -5.25 4.41 2.27
N GLY A 105 -4.96 3.10 2.24
CA GLY A 105 -4.57 2.32 3.42
C GLY A 105 -5.73 2.01 4.38
N ALA A 106 -6.97 2.33 4.01
CA ALA A 106 -8.16 1.90 4.73
C ALA A 106 -8.48 0.46 4.33
N LEU A 107 -8.07 -0.49 5.18
CA LEU A 107 -8.49 -1.87 5.02
C LEU A 107 -10.03 -1.94 5.06
N PRO A 108 -10.68 -2.64 4.11
CA PRO A 108 -12.11 -2.86 4.18
C PRO A 108 -12.42 -3.57 5.49
N ALA A 109 -13.50 -3.15 6.16
CA ALA A 109 -13.99 -3.86 7.33
C ALA A 109 -14.15 -5.34 6.96
N PRO A 110 -13.63 -6.28 7.78
CA PRO A 110 -13.76 -7.70 7.49
C PRO A 110 -15.24 -8.00 7.23
N PRO A 111 -15.57 -8.79 6.19
CA PRO A 111 -16.95 -9.10 5.88
C PRO A 111 -17.57 -9.69 7.14
N ALA A 112 -18.62 -9.05 7.65
CA ALA A 112 -19.35 -9.55 8.80
C ALA A 112 -19.71 -11.01 8.51
N PRO A 113 -19.47 -11.95 9.45
CA PRO A 113 -19.74 -13.34 9.23
C PRO A 113 -21.18 -13.44 8.77
N HIS A 114 -21.38 -13.93 7.54
CA HIS A 114 -22.71 -14.19 7.02
C HIS A 114 -23.34 -15.17 7.99
N SER A 115 -24.17 -14.65 8.88
CA SER A 115 -25.02 -15.44 9.75
C SER A 115 -25.99 -16.09 8.79
N GLY A 116 -25.63 -17.30 8.34
CA GLY A 116 -26.40 -18.06 7.38
C GLY A 116 -27.83 -18.11 7.87
N ASP A 117 -28.69 -17.45 7.11
CA ASP A 117 -30.13 -17.43 7.25
C ASP A 117 -30.63 -18.86 6.99
N THR A 118 -30.66 -19.68 8.04
CA THR A 118 -31.29 -21.00 8.03
C THR A 118 -32.76 -20.86 8.40
N THR A 119 -33.47 -19.98 7.71
CA THR A 119 -34.91 -19.81 7.90
C THR A 119 -35.68 -20.43 6.74
N GLY A 120 -36.19 -21.65 6.95
CA GLY A 120 -37.38 -22.12 6.26
C GLY A 120 -37.40 -23.57 5.78
N ALA A 121 -37.70 -24.52 6.68
CA ALA A 121 -38.53 -25.70 6.36
C ALA A 121 -38.92 -26.45 7.63
N ALA A 122 -39.82 -25.88 8.42
CA ALA A 122 -40.59 -26.62 9.41
C ALA A 122 -42.00 -26.87 8.84
N ALA A 123 -42.26 -28.10 8.37
CA ALA A 123 -43.61 -28.63 8.17
C ALA A 123 -43.60 -30.18 8.14
N GLY A 124 -43.63 -30.77 9.34
CA GLY A 124 -44.47 -31.93 9.68
C GLY A 124 -44.15 -33.33 9.11
N PRO A 125 -44.67 -34.38 9.77
CA PRO A 125 -44.05 -35.70 9.84
C PRO A 125 -44.90 -36.84 9.24
N THR A 126 -44.33 -38.05 9.33
CA THR A 126 -44.94 -39.40 9.19
C THR A 126 -44.87 -40.07 7.81
N GLY A 127 -43.98 -41.06 7.75
CA GLY A 127 -43.85 -42.03 6.67
C GLY A 127 -43.00 -43.21 7.13
N THR A 128 -43.60 -44.08 7.96
CA THR A 128 -43.04 -45.35 8.41
C THR A 128 -42.81 -46.30 7.23
N GLY A 129 -41.57 -46.77 7.02
CA GLY A 129 -41.27 -47.72 5.94
C GLY A 129 -39.85 -48.27 5.91
N ALA A 130 -39.66 -49.41 6.59
CA ALA A 130 -38.85 -50.57 6.20
C ALA A 130 -37.38 -50.40 5.74
N ALA A 131 -36.49 -50.83 6.63
CA ALA A 131 -35.38 -51.78 6.42
C ALA A 131 -34.79 -51.90 4.99
N GLY A 132 -33.64 -51.24 4.79
CA GLY A 132 -32.69 -51.51 3.73
C GLY A 132 -31.27 -51.47 4.27
N THR A 133 -30.77 -52.62 4.70
CA THR A 133 -29.38 -52.86 5.12
C THR A 133 -28.49 -52.98 3.88
N GLY A 134 -27.56 -52.05 3.67
CA GLY A 134 -26.53 -52.21 2.64
C GLY A 134 -25.61 -51.01 2.45
N GLY A 135 -24.34 -51.19 2.80
CA GLY A 135 -23.22 -50.51 2.14
C GLY A 135 -22.87 -49.11 2.67
N GLY A 136 -22.09 -49.06 3.74
CA GLY A 136 -21.53 -47.83 4.30
C GLY A 136 -20.66 -47.05 3.32
N ALA A 137 -21.17 -45.91 2.86
CA ALA A 137 -20.34 -44.74 2.71
C ALA A 137 -20.24 -44.11 4.11
N ALA A 138 -19.06 -44.18 4.73
CA ALA A 138 -18.76 -43.57 6.01
C ALA A 138 -19.05 -42.06 5.92
N GLY A 139 -20.24 -41.66 6.34
CA GLY A 139 -20.58 -40.27 6.55
C GLY A 139 -19.70 -39.75 7.66
N VAL A 140 -18.87 -38.75 7.34
CA VAL A 140 -18.16 -37.98 8.36
C VAL A 140 -19.23 -37.49 9.35
N PRO A 141 -19.18 -37.87 10.64
CA PRO A 141 -20.17 -37.44 11.61
C PRO A 141 -20.16 -35.90 11.63
N GLY A 142 -21.33 -35.26 11.60
CA GLY A 142 -21.45 -33.80 11.49
C GLY A 142 -20.64 -33.02 12.53
N ASP A 143 -20.35 -33.64 13.67
CA ASP A 143 -19.49 -33.11 14.73
C ASP A 143 -18.02 -32.95 14.30
N GLU A 144 -17.48 -33.84 13.45
CA GLU A 144 -16.12 -33.74 12.92
C GLU A 144 -15.99 -32.62 11.90
N LEU A 145 -17.02 -32.42 11.04
CA LEU A 145 -17.09 -31.29 10.12
C LEU A 145 -17.20 -29.96 10.88
N ALA A 146 -18.05 -29.90 11.91
CA ALA A 146 -18.17 -28.72 12.76
C ALA A 146 -16.87 -28.44 13.56
N ALA A 147 -16.21 -29.47 14.06
CA ALA A 147 -14.91 -29.34 14.73
C ALA A 147 -13.80 -28.91 13.75
N GLY A 148 -13.82 -29.43 12.51
CA GLY A 148 -12.93 -29.02 11.43
C GLY A 148 -13.10 -27.55 11.05
N ALA A 149 -14.35 -27.11 10.84
CA ALA A 149 -14.68 -25.72 10.56
C ALA A 149 -14.21 -24.79 11.69
N ARG A 150 -14.48 -25.14 12.96
CA ARG A 150 -14.01 -24.35 14.12
C ARG A 150 -12.48 -24.23 14.19
N ARG A 151 -11.74 -25.31 13.87
CA ARG A 151 -10.27 -25.29 13.84
C ARG A 151 -9.75 -24.40 12.70
N LEU A 152 -10.36 -24.50 11.53
CA LEU A 152 -10.00 -23.67 10.37
C LEU A 152 -10.28 -22.18 10.65
N SER A 153 -11.45 -21.86 11.21
CA SER A 153 -11.77 -20.49 11.63
C SER A 153 -10.78 -19.98 12.67
N ALA A 154 -10.48 -20.75 13.72
CA ALA A 154 -9.51 -20.34 14.74
C ALA A 154 -8.08 -20.16 14.19
N GLU A 155 -7.70 -20.91 13.15
CA GLU A 155 -6.41 -20.72 12.47
C GLU A 155 -6.43 -19.47 11.58
N ALA A 156 -7.53 -19.23 10.85
CA ALA A 156 -7.70 -18.01 10.07
C ALA A 156 -7.69 -16.77 10.97
N ASP A 157 -8.38 -16.80 12.11
CA ASP A 157 -8.40 -15.70 13.08
C ASP A 157 -6.99 -15.43 13.62
N ARG A 158 -6.24 -16.48 14.01
CA ARG A 158 -4.84 -16.33 14.43
C ARG A 158 -3.94 -15.73 13.35
N GLN A 159 -4.16 -16.11 12.09
CA GLN A 159 -3.40 -15.54 10.97
C GLN A 159 -3.76 -14.06 10.76
N LEU A 160 -5.05 -13.71 10.79
CA LEU A 160 -5.51 -12.32 10.68
C LEU A 160 -4.96 -11.45 11.81
N ASP A 161 -4.99 -11.94 13.04
CA ASP A 161 -4.42 -11.24 14.21
C ASP A 161 -2.90 -11.02 14.05
N ALA A 162 -2.18 -12.03 13.58
CA ALA A 162 -0.74 -11.93 13.33
C ALA A 162 -0.42 -10.91 12.22
N TYR A 163 -1.22 -10.89 11.15
CA TYR A 163 -1.09 -9.89 10.09
C TYR A 163 -1.41 -8.48 10.60
N ALA A 164 -2.49 -8.31 11.37
CA ALA A 164 -2.86 -7.01 11.94
C ALA A 164 -1.76 -6.46 12.87
N ALA A 165 -1.20 -7.30 13.74
CA ALA A 165 -0.08 -6.93 14.60
C ALA A 165 1.17 -6.53 13.79
N ALA A 166 1.50 -7.27 12.73
CA ALA A 166 2.62 -6.92 11.85
C ALA A 166 2.39 -5.57 11.14
N TRP A 167 1.16 -5.25 10.75
CA TRP A 167 0.82 -3.95 10.17
C TRP A 167 0.93 -2.80 11.18
N GLU A 168 0.50 -2.99 12.43
CA GLU A 168 0.69 -2.00 13.50
C GLU A 168 2.17 -1.70 13.75
N GLU A 169 3.02 -2.73 13.75
CA GLU A 169 4.48 -2.57 13.88
C GLU A 169 5.09 -1.78 12.70
N LEU A 170 4.61 -2.03 11.48
CA LEU A 170 5.05 -1.29 10.30
C LEU A 170 4.58 0.17 10.33
N GLU A 171 3.40 0.46 10.87
CA GLU A 171 2.85 1.83 10.91
C GLU A 171 3.70 2.79 11.77
N VAL A 172 4.30 2.28 12.85
CA VAL A 172 5.18 3.06 13.73
C VAL A 172 6.65 3.09 13.26
N LEU A 173 6.97 2.32 12.21
CA LEU A 173 8.34 2.23 11.71
C LEU A 173 8.74 3.55 11.03
N THR A 174 9.85 4.12 11.51
CA THR A 174 10.44 5.33 10.96
C THR A 174 11.90 5.10 10.61
N ALA A 175 12.41 5.88 9.66
CA ALA A 175 13.82 5.99 9.37
C ALA A 175 14.24 7.45 9.36
N THR A 176 15.47 7.69 9.80
CA THR A 176 16.06 9.02 9.91
C THR A 176 17.31 9.06 9.06
N ALA A 177 17.42 10.05 8.18
CA ALA A 177 18.64 10.32 7.44
C ALA A 177 19.14 11.75 7.68
N HIS A 178 20.44 11.90 7.52
CA HIS A 178 21.15 13.16 7.70
C HIS A 178 21.83 13.56 6.39
N SER A 179 21.93 14.86 6.14
CA SER A 179 22.74 15.40 5.06
C SER A 179 24.24 15.22 5.35
N PRO A 180 25.11 15.19 4.32
CA PRO A 180 26.55 15.02 4.51
C PRO A 180 27.22 16.10 5.37
N ASP A 181 26.65 17.31 5.37
CA ASP A 181 27.09 18.45 6.16
C ASP A 181 26.42 18.54 7.54
N GLY A 182 25.51 17.61 7.86
CA GLY A 182 24.78 17.56 9.13
C GLY A 182 23.77 18.70 9.35
N GLY A 183 23.56 19.57 8.35
CA GLY A 183 22.65 20.71 8.47
C GLY A 183 21.18 20.37 8.25
N VAL A 184 20.86 19.20 7.69
CA VAL A 184 19.50 18.72 7.45
C VAL A 184 19.32 17.32 8.03
N THR A 185 18.24 17.13 8.77
CA THR A 185 17.79 15.80 9.22
C THR A 185 16.37 15.59 8.72
N ALA A 186 16.09 14.43 8.12
CA ALA A 186 14.74 14.06 7.68
C ALA A 186 14.32 12.73 8.34
N VAL A 187 13.08 12.70 8.85
CA VAL A 187 12.43 11.51 9.41
C VAL A 187 11.24 11.16 8.54
N VAL A 188 11.23 9.93 8.04
CA VAL A 188 10.22 9.39 7.13
C VAL A 188 9.63 8.12 7.72
N ARG A 189 8.30 7.95 7.62
CA ARG A 189 7.59 6.74 8.01
C ARG A 189 7.71 5.63 6.96
N ALA A 190 7.46 4.40 7.36
CA ALA A 190 7.15 3.32 6.43
C ALA A 190 6.00 3.76 5.51
N GLY A 191 6.19 3.67 4.20
CA GLY A 191 5.27 4.24 3.20
C GLY A 191 5.65 5.61 2.66
N GLY A 192 6.82 6.15 3.02
CA GLY A 192 7.40 7.33 2.36
C GLY A 192 6.84 8.68 2.83
N ALA A 193 5.92 8.68 3.80
CA ALA A 193 5.38 9.91 4.36
C ALA A 193 6.43 10.66 5.20
N LEU A 194 6.66 11.92 4.85
CA LEU A 194 7.58 12.80 5.58
C LEU A 194 6.97 13.22 6.93
N GLU A 195 7.57 12.77 8.02
CA GLU A 195 7.08 13.04 9.37
C GLU A 195 7.69 14.32 9.94
N ARG A 196 9.01 14.48 9.78
CA ARG A 196 9.78 15.60 10.31
C ARG A 196 10.94 15.97 9.40
N VAL A 197 11.24 17.26 9.36
CA VAL A 197 12.51 17.80 8.86
C VAL A 197 13.08 18.70 9.95
N GLU A 198 14.39 18.74 10.07
CA GLU A 198 15.13 19.69 10.90
C GLU A 198 16.17 20.37 10.01
N LEU A 199 16.28 21.69 10.14
CA LEU A 199 17.15 22.54 9.33
C LEU A 199 17.96 23.44 10.26
N HIS A 200 19.26 23.51 10.03
CA HIS A 200 20.12 24.44 10.75
C HIS A 200 20.07 25.85 10.10
N ASP A 201 20.01 26.90 10.91
CA ASP A 201 19.88 28.29 10.44
C ASP A 201 21.03 28.76 9.55
N SER A 202 22.21 28.13 9.65
CA SER A 202 23.35 28.44 8.78
C SER A 202 23.06 28.16 7.31
N LEU A 203 22.18 27.19 7.01
CA LEU A 203 21.82 26.82 5.64
C LEU A 203 20.95 27.88 4.97
N LEU A 204 20.18 28.66 5.73
CA LEU A 204 19.29 29.70 5.22
C LEU A 204 20.04 30.89 4.60
N ARG A 205 21.33 31.03 4.93
CA ARG A 205 22.21 32.03 4.33
C ARG A 205 22.69 31.64 2.93
N GLY A 206 22.52 30.38 2.55
CA GLY A 206 22.89 29.85 1.25
C GLY A 206 21.95 30.22 0.10
N GLU A 207 22.14 29.54 -1.01
CA GLU A 207 21.28 29.65 -2.19
C GLU A 207 20.05 28.72 -2.01
N PRO A 208 18.82 29.22 -2.24
CA PRO A 208 17.59 28.44 -2.02
C PRO A 208 17.51 27.11 -2.79
N ALA A 209 17.92 27.07 -4.06
CA ALA A 209 17.88 25.83 -4.84
C ALA A 209 18.88 24.78 -4.31
N GLY A 210 20.06 25.21 -3.85
CA GLY A 210 21.03 24.35 -3.17
C GLY A 210 20.47 23.73 -1.89
N LEU A 211 19.78 24.54 -1.06
CA LEU A 211 19.09 24.03 0.12
C LEU A 211 17.97 23.05 -0.25
N ALA A 212 17.18 23.38 -1.27
CA ALA A 212 16.09 22.54 -1.75
C ALA A 212 16.59 21.16 -2.19
N ALA A 213 17.66 21.13 -2.99
CA ALA A 213 18.31 19.90 -3.44
C ALA A 213 18.87 19.08 -2.27
N LEU A 214 19.47 19.73 -1.27
CA LEU A 214 20.00 19.08 -0.07
C LEU A 214 18.89 18.43 0.76
N VAL A 215 17.77 19.13 0.95
CA VAL A 215 16.58 18.61 1.63
C VAL A 215 16.01 17.42 0.88
N LEU A 216 15.79 17.57 -0.43
CA LEU A 216 15.24 16.51 -1.27
C LEU A 216 16.11 15.24 -1.22
N ALA A 217 17.43 15.38 -1.38
CA ALA A 217 18.36 14.26 -1.31
C ALA A 217 18.34 13.57 0.05
N THR A 218 18.20 14.33 1.14
CA THR A 218 18.11 13.79 2.51
C THR A 218 16.79 13.05 2.73
N VAL A 219 15.68 13.58 2.24
CA VAL A 219 14.36 12.91 2.27
C VAL A 219 14.38 11.61 1.47
N HIS A 220 15.00 11.60 0.27
CA HIS A 220 15.15 10.39 -0.53
C HIS A 220 15.98 9.32 0.18
N ARG A 221 17.06 9.73 0.85
CA ARG A 221 17.88 8.82 1.67
C ARG A 221 17.07 8.21 2.83
N ALA A 222 16.30 9.04 3.55
CA ALA A 222 15.44 8.57 4.63
C ALA A 222 14.37 7.60 4.12
N THR A 223 13.77 7.90 2.96
CA THR A 223 12.76 7.04 2.31
C THR A 223 13.34 5.70 1.90
N ALA A 224 14.54 5.69 1.30
CA ALA A 224 15.23 4.46 0.93
C ALA A 224 15.58 3.61 2.17
N GLU A 225 15.96 4.25 3.28
CA GLU A 225 16.21 3.57 4.54
C GLU A 225 14.94 3.01 5.18
N ALA A 226 13.84 3.76 5.20
CA ALA A 226 12.54 3.28 5.65
C ALA A 226 12.09 2.06 4.84
N SER A 227 12.28 2.10 3.51
CA SER A 227 11.94 1.00 2.61
C SER A 227 12.75 -0.26 2.88
N ARG A 228 14.07 -0.12 3.14
CA ARG A 228 14.93 -1.26 3.54
C ARG A 228 14.48 -1.88 4.86
N ARG A 229 14.24 -1.06 5.88
CA ARG A 229 13.77 -1.52 7.20
C ARG A 229 12.40 -2.21 7.10
N MET A 230 11.51 -1.68 6.28
CA MET A 230 10.21 -2.31 6.00
C MET A 230 10.38 -3.68 5.34
N ALA A 231 11.24 -3.79 4.32
CA ALA A 231 11.52 -5.07 3.65
C ALA A 231 12.12 -6.11 4.61
N GLU A 232 13.05 -5.70 5.49
CA GLU A 232 13.62 -6.56 6.52
C GLU A 232 12.55 -7.07 7.50
N ARG A 233 11.64 -6.20 7.96
CA ARG A 233 10.56 -6.56 8.89
C ARG A 233 9.50 -7.46 8.25
N VAL A 234 9.11 -7.18 7.00
CA VAL A 234 8.18 -8.06 6.27
C VAL A 234 8.81 -9.45 6.06
N GLN A 235 10.11 -9.53 5.75
CA GLN A 235 10.82 -10.80 5.61
C GLN A 235 10.86 -11.60 6.93
N GLU A 236 11.02 -10.91 8.07
CA GLU A 236 11.00 -11.51 9.41
C GLU A 236 9.61 -12.02 9.79
N ALA A 237 8.55 -11.25 9.52
CA ALA A 237 7.17 -11.59 9.86
C ALA A 237 6.61 -12.74 9.00
N VAL A 238 6.97 -12.79 7.72
CA VAL A 238 6.45 -13.80 6.77
C VAL A 238 7.20 -15.13 6.86
N GLY A 239 8.48 -15.13 7.25
CA GLY A 239 9.33 -16.33 7.32
C GLY A 239 9.46 -17.09 5.98
N PRO A 240 10.22 -18.21 5.90
CA PRO A 240 10.47 -18.94 4.65
C PRO A 240 9.25 -19.69 4.06
N ARG A 241 8.02 -19.39 4.50
CA ARG A 241 6.79 -20.08 4.05
C ARG A 241 6.06 -19.36 2.92
N LEU A 242 6.40 -18.09 2.67
CA LEU A 242 5.95 -17.36 1.49
C LEU A 242 7.19 -16.79 0.81
N ASP A 243 7.58 -17.41 -0.29
CA ASP A 243 8.62 -16.87 -1.15
C ASP A 243 8.06 -15.66 -1.89
N VAL A 244 8.08 -14.50 -1.23
CA VAL A 244 7.67 -13.21 -1.81
C VAL A 244 8.54 -12.90 -3.04
N MET A 245 9.78 -13.38 -3.06
CA MET A 245 10.64 -13.32 -4.25
C MET A 245 10.08 -14.16 -5.40
N ALA A 246 9.46 -15.32 -5.16
CA ALA A 246 8.77 -16.10 -6.22
C ALA A 246 7.50 -15.41 -6.76
N LEU A 247 6.84 -14.54 -6.00
CA LEU A 247 5.71 -13.72 -6.46
C LEU A 247 6.14 -12.42 -7.17
N VAL A 248 7.31 -11.88 -6.84
CA VAL A 248 7.88 -10.65 -7.42
C VAL A 248 8.73 -10.93 -8.67
N THR A 249 9.37 -12.10 -8.77
CA THR A 249 10.22 -12.49 -9.93
C THR A 249 9.51 -12.36 -11.30
N PRO A 250 8.20 -12.62 -11.46
CA PRO A 250 7.50 -12.37 -12.72
C PRO A 250 7.32 -10.89 -13.10
N HIS A 251 7.61 -9.95 -12.19
CA HIS A 251 7.38 -8.50 -12.35
C HIS A 251 8.67 -7.67 -12.37
N LEU A 252 9.84 -8.31 -12.28
CA LEU A 252 11.11 -7.64 -12.60
C LEU A 252 11.24 -7.57 -14.13
N PRO A 253 11.53 -6.39 -14.73
CA PRO A 253 11.88 -6.32 -16.14
C PRO A 253 13.14 -7.15 -16.36
N ALA A 254 13.17 -7.94 -17.43
CA ALA A 254 14.36 -8.65 -17.86
C ALA A 254 15.47 -7.62 -18.08
N GLU A 255 16.45 -7.55 -17.18
CA GLU A 255 17.66 -6.80 -17.45
C GLU A 255 18.37 -7.46 -18.64
N GLY A 256 18.52 -6.68 -19.72
CA GLY A 256 19.55 -6.80 -20.74
C GLY A 256 19.87 -8.20 -21.24
N ALA A 257 19.05 -8.71 -22.17
CA ALA A 257 19.60 -9.51 -23.26
C ALA A 257 19.53 -8.64 -24.52
N ASP A 258 20.53 -7.77 -24.61
CA ASP A 258 20.76 -6.88 -25.73
C ASP A 258 20.83 -7.64 -27.05
N GLU A 259 20.27 -6.97 -28.05
CA GLU A 259 20.67 -7.04 -29.43
C GLU A 259 22.20 -6.90 -29.57
N GLU A 260 22.95 -7.99 -29.74
CA GLU A 260 24.26 -7.90 -30.43
C GLU A 260 24.73 -9.25 -30.96
N GLY A 261 24.46 -9.47 -32.25
CA GLY A 261 24.89 -10.64 -33.01
C GLY A 261 24.77 -10.42 -34.51
N ARG A 262 25.14 -9.21 -34.97
CA ARG A 262 25.42 -8.94 -36.38
C ARG A 262 26.89 -9.27 -36.63
N ALA A 263 27.12 -10.31 -37.42
CA ALA A 263 28.27 -10.44 -38.31
C ALA A 263 27.81 -11.16 -39.58
#